data_AF-A0A914PIV8-F1
#
_entry.id   AF-A0A914PIV8-F1
#
_cell.length_a   1.000
_cell.length_b   1.000
_cell.length_c   1.000
_cell.angle_alpha   90.00
_cell.angle_beta   90.00
_cell.angle_gamma   90.00
#
_symmetry.space_group_name_H-M   'P 1'
#
loop_
_entity.id
_entity.type
_entity.pdbx_description
1 polymer ?
#
loop_
_entity_poly.entity_id
_entity_poly.type
_entity_poly.pdbx_seq_one_letter_code
_entity_poly.pdbx_strand_id
1 'polypeptide(L)'
;MNESPMIELSSESESKTSSINEPKAKTRKPRRKRLSKKRFADSEEKLQLKIAELKLKIEEKDKTVASIKSFREELQQNYDRRLEVEMRLKDIELEKVKEAAKENEEKSNATISEQQKRIDDLENELRQCKAMPSIASDNSNTLNKEDKPVCTCGKNDKSAKLIYCFGPKCPIEWYHFECVEADPEGPFYCCDNCEKEDRALGEKIIEKQELSKPNEMKLCICKKERNGGIIKCSKKHCKVKEYHLKCVGIKQYPLKPWICSKCKEKLEAKKKKRNEESESEVEVLILD
;
A
#
# COMPACT_ATOMS: atom_id res chain seq x y z
N MET A 1 0.84 -19.49 -14.67
CA MET A 1 2.08 -20.06 -15.22
C MET A 1 3.01 -18.89 -15.53
N ASN A 2 3.84 -18.49 -14.58
CA ASN A 2 4.83 -17.44 -14.77
C ASN A 2 6.15 -18.02 -14.27
N GLU A 3 6.96 -18.48 -15.21
CA GLU A 3 8.31 -18.99 -14.97
C GLU A 3 9.22 -17.82 -14.62
N SER A 4 9.84 -17.88 -13.43
CA SER A 4 10.90 -16.95 -13.06
C SER A 4 12.22 -17.42 -13.66
N PRO A 5 13.07 -16.51 -14.16
CA PRO A 5 14.31 -16.89 -14.83
C PRO A 5 15.36 -17.35 -13.82
N MET A 6 15.87 -18.56 -14.03
CA MET A 6 17.09 -19.07 -13.41
C MET A 6 18.27 -18.21 -13.88
N ILE A 7 18.96 -17.56 -12.95
CA ILE A 7 20.24 -16.90 -13.22
C ILE A 7 21.34 -17.96 -13.00
N GLU A 8 21.84 -18.53 -14.09
CA GLU A 8 23.08 -19.33 -14.08
C GLU A 8 24.28 -18.41 -13.82
N LEU A 9 24.91 -18.57 -12.67
CA LEU A 9 26.22 -18.01 -12.37
C LEU A 9 27.29 -19.03 -12.81
N SER A 10 27.71 -18.93 -14.07
CA SER A 10 28.88 -19.63 -14.59
C SER A 10 30.15 -19.02 -14.02
N SER A 11 30.80 -19.74 -13.10
CA SER A 11 32.11 -19.38 -12.56
C SER A 11 33.22 -19.84 -13.52
N GLU A 12 33.66 -18.96 -14.40
CA GLU A 12 34.90 -19.14 -15.17
C GLU A 12 36.10 -18.81 -14.26
N SER A 13 36.80 -19.85 -13.80
CA SER A 13 38.12 -19.71 -13.18
C SER A 13 39.20 -20.00 -14.22
N GLU A 14 39.69 -18.95 -14.89
CA GLU A 14 40.86 -19.02 -15.76
C GLU A 14 42.14 -19.25 -14.92
N SER A 15 42.66 -20.47 -14.95
CA SER A 15 43.98 -20.81 -14.43
C SER A 15 45.08 -20.33 -15.41
N LYS A 16 45.63 -19.13 -15.19
CA LYS A 16 46.84 -18.66 -15.87
C LYS A 16 48.07 -19.33 -15.27
N THR A 17 48.60 -20.33 -15.96
CA THR A 17 49.91 -20.93 -15.71
C THR A 17 50.99 -20.04 -16.34
N SER A 18 51.64 -19.20 -15.53
CA SER A 18 52.82 -18.44 -15.97
C SER A 18 54.07 -19.33 -15.90
N SER A 19 54.57 -19.70 -17.07
CA SER A 19 55.86 -20.33 -17.28
C SER A 19 56.98 -19.35 -16.90
N ILE A 20 57.79 -19.69 -15.90
CA ILE A 20 58.96 -18.92 -15.47
C ILE A 20 60.21 -19.69 -15.88
N ASN A 21 61.05 -19.03 -16.68
CA ASN A 21 62.32 -19.53 -17.20
C ASN A 21 63.34 -19.82 -16.08
N GLU A 22 63.99 -20.99 -16.15
CA GLU A 22 65.08 -21.41 -15.28
C GLU A 22 66.41 -20.69 -15.60
N PRO A 23 67.06 -20.03 -14.62
CA PRO A 23 68.45 -19.63 -14.75
C PRO A 23 69.39 -20.78 -14.35
N LYS A 24 70.28 -21.16 -15.28
CA LYS A 24 71.37 -22.13 -15.06
C LYS A 24 72.36 -21.62 -14.00
N ALA A 25 72.25 -22.13 -12.78
CA ALA A 25 73.14 -21.79 -11.66
C ALA A 25 74.35 -22.73 -11.57
N LYS A 26 75.54 -22.13 -11.44
CA LYS A 26 76.84 -22.79 -11.31
C LYS A 26 76.95 -23.53 -9.97
N THR A 27 77.41 -24.78 -10.03
CA THR A 27 77.54 -25.73 -8.92
C THR A 27 78.71 -25.38 -8.00
N ARG A 28 78.42 -24.74 -6.86
CA ARG A 28 79.34 -24.68 -5.70
C ARG A 28 79.01 -25.81 -4.73
N LYS A 29 79.98 -26.68 -4.42
CA LYS A 29 79.84 -27.79 -3.48
C LYS A 29 79.46 -27.28 -2.08
N PRO A 30 78.37 -27.78 -1.46
CA PRO A 30 77.92 -27.28 -0.16
C PRO A 30 78.76 -27.85 0.98
N ARG A 31 79.31 -26.94 1.78
CA ARG A 31 79.95 -27.23 3.07
C ARG A 31 78.85 -27.63 4.06
N ARG A 32 78.60 -28.93 4.21
CA ARG A 32 77.60 -29.51 5.13
C ARG A 32 77.95 -29.15 6.58
N LYS A 33 77.37 -28.08 7.10
CA LYS A 33 77.32 -27.82 8.55
C LYS A 33 76.36 -28.85 9.15
N ARG A 34 76.90 -29.80 9.94
CA ARG A 34 76.12 -30.72 10.78
C ARG A 34 75.36 -29.88 11.82
N LEU A 35 74.16 -29.44 11.47
CA LEU A 35 73.21 -28.91 12.45
C LEU A 35 72.71 -30.07 13.30
N SER A 36 72.75 -29.90 14.62
CA SER A 36 72.45 -30.93 15.62
C SER A 36 71.01 -31.43 15.48
N LYS A 37 70.81 -32.74 15.30
CA LYS A 37 69.50 -33.42 15.21
C LYS A 37 68.48 -32.98 16.27
N LYS A 38 68.94 -32.59 17.46
CA LYS A 38 68.09 -32.14 18.58
C LYS A 38 67.24 -30.89 18.25
N ARG A 39 67.79 -29.91 17.51
CA ARG A 39 67.05 -28.69 17.15
C ARG A 39 65.91 -28.91 16.16
N PHE A 40 65.98 -29.99 15.38
CA PHE A 40 64.91 -30.33 14.43
C PHE A 40 63.72 -30.98 15.13
N ALA A 41 63.97 -31.85 16.12
CA ALA A 41 62.92 -32.49 16.91
C ALA A 41 62.08 -31.45 17.70
N ASP A 42 62.73 -30.50 18.38
CA ASP A 42 62.03 -29.45 19.12
C ASP A 42 61.18 -28.55 18.20
N SER A 43 61.63 -28.35 16.96
CA SER A 43 60.88 -27.57 15.96
C SER A 43 59.67 -28.33 15.42
N GLU A 44 59.76 -29.66 15.31
CA GLU A 44 58.67 -30.50 14.81
C GLU A 44 57.54 -30.59 15.85
N GLU A 45 57.88 -30.79 17.12
CA GLU A 45 56.91 -30.82 18.22
C GLU A 45 56.13 -29.50 18.33
N LYS A 46 56.82 -28.36 18.19
CA LYS A 46 56.20 -27.03 18.18
C LYS A 46 55.23 -26.84 17.01
N LEU A 47 55.55 -27.39 15.83
CA LEU A 47 54.65 -27.37 14.68
C LEU A 47 53.41 -28.24 14.92
N GLN A 48 53.58 -29.43 15.50
CA GLN A 48 52.46 -30.32 15.82
C GLN A 48 51.49 -29.68 16.82
N LEU A 49 52.00 -29.02 17.86
CA LEU A 49 51.16 -28.27 18.81
C LEU A 49 50.36 -27.17 18.11
N LYS A 50 50.98 -26.41 17.21
CA LYS A 50 50.30 -25.35 16.46
C LYS A 50 49.24 -25.89 15.50
N ILE A 51 49.49 -27.05 14.88
CA ILE A 51 48.49 -27.75 14.06
C ILE A 51 47.30 -28.18 14.91
N ALA A 52 47.54 -28.73 16.11
CA ALA A 52 46.47 -29.12 17.03
C ALA A 52 45.63 -27.91 17.49
N GLU A 53 46.28 -26.79 17.83
CA GLU A 53 45.60 -25.54 18.19
C GLU A 53 44.72 -25.01 17.04
N LEU A 54 45.24 -25.02 15.81
CA LEU A 54 44.47 -24.61 14.63
C LEU A 54 43.28 -25.53 14.36
N LYS A 55 43.42 -26.84 14.57
CA LYS A 55 42.31 -27.79 14.43
C LYS A 55 41.18 -27.50 15.41
N LEU A 56 41.49 -27.23 16.68
CA LEU A 56 40.49 -26.85 17.66
C LEU A 56 39.77 -25.54 17.28
N LYS A 57 40.52 -24.55 16.79
CA LYS A 57 39.94 -23.30 16.28
C LYS A 57 39.02 -23.52 15.08
N ILE A 58 39.38 -24.42 14.17
CA ILE A 58 38.53 -24.78 13.02
C ILE A 58 37.24 -25.44 13.50
N GLU A 59 37.32 -26.39 14.43
CA GLU A 59 36.14 -27.08 14.96
C GLU A 59 35.19 -26.11 15.69
N GLU A 60 35.72 -25.17 16.46
CA GLU A 60 34.92 -24.11 17.09
C GLU A 60 34.21 -23.24 16.04
N LYS A 61 34.92 -22.86 14.97
CA LYS A 61 34.32 -22.10 13.86
C LYS A 61 33.24 -22.90 13.15
N ASP A 62 33.44 -24.19 12.91
CA ASP A 62 32.44 -25.05 12.29
C ASP A 62 31.16 -25.15 13.14
N LYS A 63 31.29 -25.21 14.48
CA LYS A 63 30.15 -25.13 15.40
C LYS A 63 29.40 -23.80 15.29
N THR A 64 30.14 -22.68 15.20
CA THR A 64 29.50 -21.37 15.01
C THR A 64 28.78 -21.25 13.66
N VAL A 65 29.36 -21.80 12.58
CA VAL A 65 28.75 -21.81 11.25
C VAL A 65 27.49 -22.68 11.24
N ALA A 66 27.52 -23.84 11.90
CA ALA A 66 26.35 -24.71 12.05
C ALA A 66 25.23 -24.00 12.82
N SER A 67 25.56 -23.30 13.91
CA SER A 67 24.60 -22.51 14.68
C SER A 67 23.97 -21.38 13.85
N ILE A 68 24.78 -20.62 13.10
CA ILE A 68 24.30 -19.57 12.19
C ILE A 68 23.38 -20.15 11.11
N LYS A 69 23.74 -21.30 10.55
CA LYS A 69 22.93 -21.99 9.53
C LYS A 69 21.57 -22.40 10.09
N SER A 70 21.54 -23.02 11.27
CA SER A 70 20.31 -23.40 11.95
C SER A 70 19.41 -22.18 12.24
N PHE A 71 20.00 -21.09 12.74
CA PHE A 71 19.26 -19.84 12.98
C PHE A 71 18.69 -19.23 11.68
N ARG A 72 19.43 -19.31 10.57
CA ARG A 72 18.95 -18.85 9.26
C ARG A 72 17.76 -19.67 8.78
N GLU A 73 17.79 -20.99 8.95
CA GLU A 73 16.69 -21.89 8.60
C GLU A 73 15.44 -21.59 9.43
N GLU A 74 15.59 -21.34 10.74
CA GLU A 74 14.48 -20.95 11.61
C GLU A 74 13.86 -19.61 11.18
N LEU A 75 14.68 -18.61 10.85
CA LEU A 75 14.20 -17.33 10.31
C LEU A 75 13.43 -17.51 9.01
N GLN A 76 13.91 -18.38 8.12
CA GLN A 76 13.23 -18.69 6.87
C GLN A 76 11.86 -19.33 7.13
N GLN A 77 11.79 -20.35 7.99
CA GLN A 77 10.53 -20.98 8.38
C GLN A 77 9.53 -19.98 8.98
N ASN A 78 10.01 -19.07 9.83
CA ASN A 78 9.18 -18.02 10.42
C ASN A 78 8.66 -17.03 9.38
N TYR A 79 9.46 -16.70 8.36
CA TYR A 79 9.03 -15.89 7.23
C TYR A 79 7.93 -16.59 6.42
N ASP A 80 8.12 -17.87 6.10
CA ASP A 80 7.18 -18.66 5.31
C ASP A 80 5.84 -18.82 6.04
N ARG A 81 5.86 -19.13 7.35
CA ARG A 81 4.63 -19.18 8.18
C ARG A 81 3.88 -17.85 8.17
N ARG A 82 4.60 -16.73 8.23
CA ARG A 82 3.96 -15.40 8.20
C ARG A 82 3.30 -15.14 6.85
N LEU A 83 3.96 -15.53 5.77
CA LEU A 83 3.43 -15.38 4.41
C LEU A 83 2.17 -16.23 4.22
N GLU A 84 2.16 -17.46 4.75
CA GLU A 84 0.99 -18.34 4.70
C GLU A 84 -0.22 -17.73 5.43
N VAL A 85 -0.01 -17.16 6.62
CA VAL A 85 -1.08 -16.44 7.34
C VAL A 85 -1.59 -15.24 6.54
N GLU A 86 -0.69 -14.48 5.91
CA GLU A 86 -1.08 -13.35 5.07
C GLU A 86 -1.92 -13.78 3.86
N MET A 87 -1.56 -14.89 3.21
CA MET A 87 -2.34 -15.44 2.11
C MET A 87 -3.74 -15.88 2.56
N ARG A 88 -3.85 -16.62 3.66
CA ARG A 88 -5.15 -17.03 4.22
C ARG A 88 -6.04 -15.85 4.58
N LEU A 89 -5.46 -14.75 5.09
CA LEU A 89 -6.23 -13.54 5.37
C LEU A 89 -6.79 -12.89 4.11
N LYS A 90 -6.02 -12.87 3.01
CA LYS A 90 -6.49 -12.38 1.71
C LYS A 90 -7.59 -13.27 1.14
N ASP A 91 -7.50 -14.58 1.31
CA ASP A 91 -8.56 -15.51 0.88
C ASP A 91 -9.86 -15.27 1.66
N ILE A 92 -9.78 -15.07 2.98
CA ILE A 92 -10.93 -14.73 3.82
C ILE A 92 -11.55 -13.39 3.40
N GLU A 93 -10.74 -12.39 3.09
CA GLU A 93 -11.22 -11.09 2.61
C GLU A 93 -11.90 -11.21 1.25
N LEU A 94 -11.35 -12.02 0.35
CA LEU A 94 -11.94 -12.30 -0.96
C LEU A 94 -13.31 -12.99 -0.83
N GLU A 95 -13.45 -13.98 0.05
CA GLU A 95 -14.74 -14.63 0.28
C GLU A 95 -15.78 -13.66 0.87
N LYS A 96 -15.38 -12.79 1.81
CA LYS A 96 -16.29 -11.74 2.32
C LYS A 96 -16.77 -10.79 1.23
N VAL A 97 -15.91 -10.41 0.30
CA VAL A 97 -16.28 -9.57 -0.85
C VAL A 97 -17.27 -10.31 -1.76
N LYS A 98 -17.06 -11.61 -1.99
CA LYS A 98 -18.00 -12.43 -2.79
C LYS A 98 -19.35 -12.57 -2.11
N GLU A 99 -19.40 -12.81 -0.81
CA GLU A 99 -20.64 -12.89 -0.03
C GLU A 99 -21.41 -11.56 -0.08
N ALA A 100 -20.72 -10.43 0.15
CA ALA A 100 -21.31 -9.10 0.04
C ALA A 100 -21.83 -8.80 -1.37
N ALA A 101 -21.13 -9.25 -2.41
CA ALA A 101 -21.58 -9.10 -3.80
C ALA A 101 -22.87 -9.88 -4.06
N LYS A 102 -22.97 -11.13 -3.59
CA LYS A 102 -24.19 -11.96 -3.72
C LYS A 102 -25.38 -11.32 -2.99
N GLU A 103 -25.19 -10.85 -1.76
CA GLU A 103 -26.25 -10.16 -1.02
C GLU A 103 -26.73 -8.89 -1.73
N ASN A 104 -25.83 -8.15 -2.35
CA ASN A 104 -26.18 -6.94 -3.10
C ASN A 104 -26.93 -7.28 -4.39
N GLU A 105 -26.53 -8.35 -5.08
CA GLU A 105 -27.23 -8.88 -6.25
C GLU A 105 -28.66 -9.30 -5.90
N GLU A 106 -28.86 -10.05 -4.81
CA GLU A 106 -30.18 -10.45 -4.32
C GLU A 106 -31.06 -9.23 -3.96
N LYS A 107 -30.50 -8.22 -3.28
CA LYS A 107 -31.20 -6.97 -2.95
C LYS A 107 -31.59 -6.19 -4.22
N SER A 108 -30.70 -6.13 -5.21
CA SER A 108 -30.98 -5.49 -6.49
C SER A 108 -32.08 -6.21 -7.26
N ASN A 109 -32.04 -7.55 -7.32
CA ASN A 109 -33.05 -8.37 -7.99
C ASN A 109 -34.44 -8.24 -7.33
N ALA A 110 -34.49 -8.19 -5.99
CA ALA A 110 -35.73 -7.94 -5.26
C ALA A 110 -36.30 -6.55 -5.59
N THR A 111 -35.46 -5.52 -5.65
CA THR A 111 -35.87 -4.15 -6.00
C THR A 111 -36.39 -4.07 -7.43
N ILE A 112 -35.71 -4.71 -8.38
CA ILE A 112 -36.14 -4.78 -9.79
C ILE A 112 -37.49 -5.50 -9.89
N SER A 113 -37.69 -6.60 -9.17
CA SER A 113 -38.97 -7.31 -9.15
C SER A 113 -40.12 -6.46 -8.60
N GLU A 114 -39.88 -5.69 -7.54
CA GLU A 114 -40.89 -4.77 -6.99
C GLU A 114 -41.21 -3.63 -7.96
N GLN A 115 -40.21 -3.05 -8.61
CA GLN A 115 -40.40 -2.03 -9.63
C GLN A 115 -41.21 -2.56 -10.82
N GLN A 116 -40.91 -3.77 -11.30
CA GLN A 116 -41.65 -4.40 -12.39
C GLN A 116 -43.12 -4.59 -12.03
N LYS A 117 -43.41 -5.05 -10.81
CA LYS A 117 -44.80 -5.20 -10.34
C LYS A 117 -45.55 -3.87 -10.35
N ARG A 118 -44.93 -2.77 -9.90
CA ARG A 118 -45.54 -1.43 -9.95
C ARG A 118 -45.80 -0.96 -11.38
N ILE A 119 -44.91 -1.28 -12.32
CA ILE A 119 -45.12 -0.99 -13.74
C ILE A 119 -46.34 -1.75 -14.25
N ASP A 120 -46.43 -3.05 -13.97
CA ASP A 120 -47.56 -3.89 -14.40
C ASP A 120 -48.90 -3.40 -13.82
N ASP A 121 -48.92 -2.97 -12.55
CA ASP A 121 -50.09 -2.39 -11.89
C ASP A 121 -50.52 -1.08 -12.58
N LEU A 122 -49.58 -0.16 -12.86
CA LEU A 122 -49.85 1.09 -13.57
C LEU A 122 -50.35 0.88 -15.01
N GLU A 123 -49.81 -0.12 -15.71
CA GLU A 123 -50.27 -0.48 -17.05
C GLU A 123 -51.72 -0.99 -17.02
N ASN A 124 -52.09 -1.74 -15.98
CA ASN A 124 -53.45 -2.22 -15.80
C ASN A 124 -54.43 -1.07 -15.49
N GLU A 125 -54.05 -0.13 -14.63
CA GLU A 125 -54.83 1.09 -14.37
C GLU A 125 -55.06 1.90 -15.66
N LEU A 126 -54.00 2.09 -16.46
CA LEU A 126 -54.10 2.80 -17.74
C LEU A 126 -55.04 2.11 -18.74
N ARG A 127 -55.09 0.77 -18.74
CA ARG A 127 -56.05 0.01 -19.55
C ARG A 127 -57.48 0.24 -19.10
N GLN A 128 -57.74 0.34 -17.80
CA GLN A 128 -59.08 0.59 -17.25
C GLN A 128 -59.59 2.00 -17.60
N CYS A 129 -58.73 3.03 -17.59
CA CYS A 129 -59.12 4.40 -17.97
C CYS A 129 -59.51 4.55 -19.45
N LYS A 130 -59.03 3.68 -20.34
CA LYS A 130 -59.35 3.72 -21.79
C LYS A 130 -60.72 3.11 -22.14
N ALA A 131 -61.47 2.59 -21.17
CA ALA A 131 -62.78 1.95 -21.38
C ALA A 131 -64.00 2.87 -21.13
N MET A 132 -63.81 4.19 -20.98
CA MET A 132 -64.95 5.14 -20.90
C MET A 132 -65.50 5.49 -22.29
N PRO A 133 -66.83 5.62 -22.48
CA PRO A 133 -67.42 6.04 -23.75
C PRO A 133 -67.07 7.49 -24.07
N SER A 134 -66.62 7.71 -25.29
CA SER A 134 -66.28 9.01 -25.87
C SER A 134 -67.46 10.00 -25.79
N ILE A 135 -67.31 11.07 -25.01
CA ILE A 135 -68.00 12.32 -25.29
C ILE A 135 -67.12 13.06 -26.28
N ALA A 136 -67.59 13.14 -27.51
CA ALA A 136 -66.95 13.88 -28.58
C ALA A 136 -66.76 15.34 -28.16
N SER A 137 -65.51 15.79 -28.17
CA SER A 137 -65.19 17.21 -28.32
C SER A 137 -63.91 17.31 -29.13
N ASP A 138 -64.09 17.91 -30.30
CA ASP A 138 -63.05 18.41 -31.17
C ASP A 138 -62.09 19.31 -30.38
N ASN A 139 -60.81 18.96 -30.33
CA ASN A 139 -59.76 19.79 -30.93
C ASN A 139 -58.35 19.30 -30.56
N SER A 140 -57.55 19.21 -31.62
CA SER A 140 -56.12 19.55 -31.69
C SER A 140 -55.05 18.65 -31.06
N ASN A 141 -54.06 18.40 -31.92
CA ASN A 141 -52.65 18.11 -31.65
C ASN A 141 -52.25 16.71 -31.15
N THR A 142 -52.02 15.86 -32.14
CA THR A 142 -50.89 14.91 -32.17
C THR A 142 -49.58 15.63 -31.79
N LEU A 143 -49.23 15.64 -30.51
CA LEU A 143 -47.90 16.03 -30.04
C LEU A 143 -46.98 14.81 -30.10
N ASN A 144 -46.06 14.88 -31.05
CA ASN A 144 -44.87 14.04 -31.11
C ASN A 144 -44.15 14.10 -29.75
N LYS A 145 -43.70 12.93 -29.28
CA LYS A 145 -42.94 12.74 -28.03
C LYS A 145 -41.56 13.44 -28.02
N GLU A 146 -41.26 14.25 -29.03
CA GLU A 146 -39.95 14.85 -29.30
C GLU A 146 -39.88 16.35 -28.94
N ASP A 147 -40.99 16.97 -28.50
CA ASP A 147 -41.07 18.40 -28.21
C ASP A 147 -41.29 18.70 -26.72
N LYS A 148 -40.40 18.22 -25.84
CA LYS A 148 -40.34 18.78 -24.47
C LYS A 148 -39.80 20.21 -24.55
N PRO A 149 -40.45 21.21 -23.96
CA PRO A 149 -39.95 22.58 -23.99
C PRO A 149 -38.60 22.67 -23.25
N VAL A 150 -37.58 23.07 -24.00
CA VAL A 150 -36.17 23.17 -23.58
C VAL A 150 -35.87 24.56 -23.02
N CYS A 151 -36.88 25.42 -22.83
CA CYS A 151 -36.76 26.76 -22.23
C CYS A 151 -38.16 27.31 -21.91
N THR A 152 -38.28 28.24 -20.96
CA THR A 152 -39.54 28.91 -20.60
C THR A 152 -40.16 29.75 -21.72
N CYS A 153 -39.40 30.09 -22.76
CA CYS A 153 -39.90 30.85 -23.90
C CYS A 153 -40.77 30.02 -24.87
N GLY A 154 -40.83 28.69 -24.68
CA GLY A 154 -41.65 27.79 -25.49
C GLY A 154 -41.15 27.54 -26.91
N LYS A 155 -40.03 28.15 -27.31
CA LYS A 155 -39.36 27.88 -28.59
C LYS A 155 -38.51 26.63 -28.49
N ASN A 156 -38.49 25.82 -29.53
CA ASN A 156 -37.66 24.61 -29.61
C ASN A 156 -36.62 24.77 -30.74
N ASP A 157 -35.75 25.76 -30.58
CA ASP A 157 -34.75 26.12 -31.57
C ASP A 157 -33.55 25.17 -31.47
N LYS A 158 -33.53 24.10 -32.28
CA LYS A 158 -32.50 23.05 -32.24
C LYS A 158 -31.06 23.55 -32.44
N SER A 159 -30.90 24.75 -33.01
CA SER A 159 -29.61 25.38 -33.29
C SER A 159 -29.17 26.41 -32.24
N ALA A 160 -30.01 26.71 -31.24
CA ALA A 160 -29.70 27.72 -30.24
C ALA A 160 -28.69 27.19 -29.20
N LYS A 161 -27.84 28.08 -28.68
CA LYS A 161 -26.93 27.74 -27.59
C LYS A 161 -27.74 27.57 -26.30
N LEU A 162 -27.61 26.41 -25.67
CA LEU A 162 -28.34 26.08 -24.45
C LEU A 162 -27.41 26.08 -23.23
N ILE A 163 -27.98 26.39 -22.06
CA ILE A 163 -27.36 26.24 -20.75
C ILE A 163 -28.26 25.39 -19.84
N TYR A 164 -27.64 24.55 -19.02
CA TYR A 164 -28.33 23.63 -18.12
C TYR A 164 -28.48 24.22 -16.71
N CYS A 165 -29.66 24.08 -16.11
CA CYS A 165 -29.92 24.45 -14.72
C CYS A 165 -29.51 23.31 -13.78
N PHE A 166 -28.60 23.57 -12.84
CA PHE A 166 -28.09 22.58 -11.88
C PHE A 166 -29.05 22.28 -10.70
N GLY A 167 -30.29 22.79 -10.73
CA GLY A 167 -31.27 22.52 -9.68
C GLY A 167 -31.74 21.06 -9.70
N PRO A 168 -31.62 20.30 -8.59
CA PRO A 168 -31.89 18.85 -8.57
C PRO A 168 -33.36 18.46 -8.83
N LYS A 169 -34.28 19.44 -8.77
CA LYS A 169 -35.72 19.26 -9.02
C LYS A 169 -36.26 20.28 -10.02
N CYS A 170 -35.42 20.82 -10.89
CA CYS A 170 -35.86 21.81 -11.85
C CYS A 170 -36.78 21.16 -12.92
N PRO A 171 -37.99 21.71 -13.17
CA PRO A 171 -38.91 21.16 -14.17
C PRO A 171 -38.45 21.42 -15.61
N ILE A 172 -37.61 22.43 -15.81
CA ILE A 172 -37.02 22.79 -17.09
C ILE A 172 -35.51 22.76 -16.91
N GLU A 173 -34.88 21.78 -17.52
CA GLU A 173 -33.45 21.50 -17.34
C GLU A 173 -32.55 22.39 -18.19
N TRP A 174 -33.06 22.87 -19.33
CA TRP A 174 -32.29 23.61 -20.32
C TRP A 174 -32.91 24.99 -20.54
N TYR A 175 -32.09 25.95 -20.96
CA TYR A 175 -32.51 27.30 -21.28
C TYR A 175 -31.68 27.82 -22.45
N HIS A 176 -32.27 28.64 -23.32
CA HIS A 176 -31.46 29.35 -24.31
C HIS A 176 -30.58 30.38 -23.62
N PHE A 177 -29.32 30.45 -24.03
CA PHE A 177 -28.34 31.39 -23.47
C PHE A 177 -28.77 32.85 -23.59
N GLU A 178 -29.60 33.20 -24.58
CA GLU A 178 -30.16 34.55 -24.75
C GLU A 178 -31.43 34.80 -23.92
N CYS A 179 -32.10 33.75 -23.45
CA CYS A 179 -33.32 33.85 -22.63
C CYS A 179 -33.01 33.97 -21.14
N VAL A 180 -31.74 33.78 -20.74
CA VAL A 180 -31.28 33.86 -19.36
C VAL A 180 -29.98 34.64 -19.30
N GLU A 181 -29.84 35.51 -18.30
CA GLU A 181 -28.58 36.22 -18.05
C GLU A 181 -27.64 35.27 -17.29
N ALA A 182 -26.99 34.36 -18.03
CA ALA A 182 -26.09 33.38 -17.45
C ALA A 182 -24.62 33.76 -17.58
N ASP A 183 -23.89 33.67 -16.47
CA ASP A 183 -22.44 33.77 -16.48
C ASP A 183 -21.80 32.53 -17.14
N PRO A 184 -20.75 32.70 -17.96
CA PRO A 184 -20.06 31.59 -18.60
C PRO A 184 -19.18 30.77 -17.63
N GLU A 185 -18.93 31.28 -16.43
CA GLU A 185 -18.05 30.67 -15.43
C GLU A 185 -18.86 30.25 -14.20
N GLY A 186 -19.24 28.97 -14.15
CA GLY A 186 -19.84 28.36 -12.96
C GLY A 186 -21.14 27.59 -13.23
N PRO A 187 -21.74 26.99 -12.18
CA PRO A 187 -23.05 26.36 -12.28
C PRO A 187 -24.15 27.42 -12.43
N PHE A 188 -25.02 27.23 -13.44
CA PHE A 188 -26.18 28.08 -13.66
C PHE A 188 -27.41 27.54 -12.93
N TYR A 189 -28.19 28.43 -12.32
CA TYR A 189 -29.47 28.11 -11.71
C TYR A 189 -30.53 29.07 -12.24
N CYS A 190 -31.66 28.55 -12.71
CA CYS A 190 -32.72 29.38 -13.30
C CYS A 190 -33.48 30.23 -12.26
N CYS A 191 -33.36 29.90 -10.97
CA CYS A 191 -33.94 30.64 -9.86
C CYS A 191 -33.22 30.33 -8.54
N ASP A 192 -33.37 31.22 -7.55
CA ASP A 192 -32.78 31.08 -6.21
C ASP A 192 -33.13 29.76 -5.51
N ASN A 193 -34.31 29.20 -5.80
CA ASN A 193 -34.72 27.95 -5.16
C ASN A 193 -33.87 26.77 -5.67
N CYS A 194 -33.52 26.75 -6.97
CA CYS A 194 -32.67 25.72 -7.54
C CYS A 194 -31.25 25.76 -6.92
N GLU A 195 -30.69 26.97 -6.73
CA GLU A 195 -29.39 27.14 -6.09
C GLU A 195 -29.42 26.69 -4.62
N LYS A 196 -30.45 27.10 -3.86
CA LYS A 196 -30.61 26.73 -2.46
C LYS A 196 -30.77 25.23 -2.26
N GLU A 197 -31.55 24.58 -3.13
CA GLU A 197 -31.75 23.13 -3.08
C GLU A 197 -30.48 22.35 -3.39
N ASP A 198 -29.71 22.78 -4.39
CA ASP A 198 -28.44 22.16 -4.74
C ASP A 198 -27.41 22.30 -3.60
N ARG A 199 -27.29 23.52 -3.02
CA ARG A 199 -26.43 23.76 -1.85
C ARG A 199 -26.83 22.88 -0.66
N ALA A 200 -28.13 22.80 -0.36
CA ALA A 200 -28.64 21.98 0.75
C ALA A 200 -28.42 20.47 0.52
N LEU A 201 -28.43 20.02 -0.73
CA LEU A 201 -28.12 18.63 -1.08
C LEU A 201 -26.62 18.36 -0.91
N GLY A 202 -25.77 19.29 -1.33
CA GLY A 202 -24.32 19.23 -1.14
C GLY A 202 -23.91 19.10 0.32
N GLU A 203 -24.51 19.90 1.21
CA GLU A 203 -24.25 19.85 2.66
C GLU A 203 -24.61 18.49 3.28
N LYS A 204 -25.76 17.91 2.89
CA LYS A 204 -26.20 16.58 3.37
C LYS A 204 -25.29 15.45 2.91
N ILE A 205 -24.67 15.57 1.72
CA ILE A 205 -23.72 14.59 1.21
C ILE A 205 -22.41 14.65 1.99
N ILE A 206 -21.93 15.86 2.34
CA ILE A 206 -20.72 16.06 3.15
C ILE A 206 -20.92 15.50 4.56
N GLU A 207 -22.05 15.81 5.20
CA GLU A 207 -22.40 15.30 6.54
C GLU A 207 -22.46 13.76 6.57
N LYS A 208 -23.05 13.15 5.54
CA LYS A 208 -23.14 11.69 5.42
C LYS A 208 -21.77 11.02 5.15
N GLN A 209 -20.83 11.71 4.51
CA GLN A 209 -19.48 11.21 4.27
C GLN A 209 -18.60 11.29 5.53
N GLU A 210 -18.80 12.28 6.41
CA GLU A 210 -18.05 12.42 7.66
C GLU A 210 -18.38 11.34 8.70
N LEU A 211 -19.60 10.79 8.70
CA LEU A 211 -19.99 9.69 9.60
C LEU A 211 -19.38 8.32 9.22
N SER A 212 -18.68 8.19 8.09
CA SER A 212 -18.19 6.91 7.57
C SER A 212 -16.69 6.65 7.76
N LYS A 213 -15.96 7.49 8.50
CA LYS A 213 -14.59 7.17 8.97
C LYS A 213 -14.39 7.72 10.38
N PRO A 214 -14.16 6.87 11.39
CA PRO A 214 -13.50 7.34 12.60
C PRO A 214 -12.15 7.88 12.16
N ASN A 215 -11.98 9.20 12.28
CA ASN A 215 -10.70 9.91 12.14
C ASN A 215 -9.80 9.59 13.35
N GLU A 216 -9.79 8.32 13.73
CA GLU A 216 -9.22 7.85 14.97
C GLU A 216 -7.85 7.26 14.71
N MET A 217 -6.88 7.96 15.31
CA MET A 217 -5.57 7.48 15.68
C MET A 217 -4.47 7.62 14.61
N LYS A 218 -4.04 8.88 14.43
CA LYS A 218 -2.86 9.43 15.13
C LYS A 218 -2.25 10.55 14.30
N LEU A 219 -2.70 11.77 14.58
CA LEU A 219 -2.08 12.98 14.06
C LEU A 219 -0.69 13.19 14.67
N CYS A 220 0.15 13.88 13.92
CA CYS A 220 1.48 14.36 14.30
C CYS A 220 1.50 14.92 15.75
N ILE A 221 2.68 15.04 16.36
CA ILE A 221 2.86 15.63 17.70
C ILE A 221 2.17 16.99 17.91
N CYS A 222 1.85 17.72 16.85
CA CYS A 222 1.13 18.99 16.91
C CYS A 222 -0.39 18.85 17.08
N LYS A 223 -0.98 17.66 16.88
CA LYS A 223 -2.43 17.36 16.94
C LYS A 223 -3.31 18.26 16.06
N LYS A 224 -2.73 18.88 15.03
CA LYS A 224 -3.44 19.73 14.06
C LYS A 224 -3.88 18.90 12.86
N GLU A 225 -4.88 19.40 12.12
CA GLU A 225 -5.38 18.80 10.88
C GLU A 225 -4.28 18.49 9.87
N ARG A 226 -4.58 17.53 9.01
CA ARG A 226 -3.66 16.95 8.02
C ARG A 226 -3.41 17.92 6.86
N ASN A 227 -2.58 18.94 7.08
CA ASN A 227 -2.21 19.91 6.04
C ASN A 227 -0.73 19.81 5.69
N GLY A 228 -0.43 19.47 4.42
CA GLY A 228 0.92 19.37 3.86
C GLY A 228 1.53 17.95 3.88
N GLY A 229 2.82 17.84 3.56
CA GLY A 229 3.49 16.55 3.43
C GLY A 229 3.73 15.82 4.76
N ILE A 230 3.53 14.51 4.75
CA ILE A 230 3.50 13.63 5.93
C ILE A 230 4.49 12.48 5.77
N ILE A 231 5.20 12.15 6.85
CA ILE A 231 6.09 10.99 6.92
C ILE A 231 5.63 9.99 7.98
N LYS A 232 5.76 8.71 7.67
CA LYS A 232 5.43 7.60 8.58
C LYS A 232 6.66 7.12 9.34
N CYS A 233 6.52 6.92 10.65
CA CYS A 233 7.57 6.34 11.47
C CYS A 233 7.64 4.82 11.25
N SER A 234 8.79 4.28 10.84
CA SER A 234 8.99 2.87 10.50
C SER A 234 8.99 1.91 11.70
N LYS A 235 8.98 2.40 12.94
CA LYS A 235 8.89 1.56 14.14
C LYS A 235 7.46 1.04 14.34
N LYS A 236 7.28 -0.29 14.29
CA LYS A 236 5.98 -1.00 14.41
C LYS A 236 5.08 -0.54 15.57
N HIS A 237 5.66 -0.26 16.74
CA HIS A 237 4.91 0.18 17.94
C HIS A 237 5.07 1.69 18.22
N CYS A 238 5.12 2.52 17.18
CA CYS A 238 5.12 3.97 17.36
C CYS A 238 3.72 4.48 17.78
N LYS A 239 3.66 5.26 18.87
CA LYS A 239 2.40 5.80 19.39
C LYS A 239 1.72 6.78 18.43
N VAL A 240 2.49 7.53 17.63
CA VAL A 240 1.98 8.63 16.78
C VAL A 240 1.91 8.25 15.29
N LYS A 241 2.67 7.25 14.82
CA LYS A 241 2.66 6.73 13.43
C LYS A 241 2.94 7.75 12.29
N GLU A 242 2.23 8.86 12.18
CA GLU A 242 2.29 9.87 11.11
C GLU A 242 2.76 11.24 11.64
N TYR A 243 3.62 11.93 10.90
CA TYR A 243 4.17 13.23 11.29
C TYR A 243 4.22 14.18 10.09
N HIS A 244 3.90 15.47 10.29
CA HIS A 244 4.18 16.48 9.28
C HIS A 244 5.69 16.63 9.12
N LEU A 245 6.17 16.69 7.87
CA LEU A 245 7.58 16.91 7.54
C LEU A 245 8.16 18.12 8.28
N LYS A 246 7.42 19.24 8.29
CA LYS A 246 7.80 20.47 9.01
C LYS A 246 7.92 20.25 10.53
N CYS A 247 7.00 19.51 11.14
CA CYS A 247 7.01 19.25 12.59
C CYS A 247 8.18 18.35 13.02
N VAL A 248 8.82 17.64 12.10
CA VAL A 248 9.99 16.80 12.37
C VAL A 248 11.26 17.29 11.68
N GLY A 249 11.24 18.52 11.15
CA GLY A 249 12.41 19.18 10.56
C GLY A 249 12.89 18.58 9.23
N ILE A 250 12.03 17.84 8.52
CA ILE A 250 12.37 17.22 7.25
C ILE A 250 11.95 18.16 6.11
N LYS A 251 12.89 18.53 5.25
CA LYS A 251 12.62 19.38 4.07
C LYS A 251 12.24 18.56 2.83
N GLN A 252 12.78 17.34 2.69
CA GLN A 252 12.54 16.44 1.57
C GLN A 252 12.37 15.00 2.08
N TYR A 253 11.55 14.21 1.39
CA TYR A 253 11.32 12.83 1.78
C TYR A 253 12.63 12.02 1.78
N PRO A 254 12.95 11.31 2.88
CA PRO A 254 14.15 10.50 2.95
C PRO A 254 14.00 9.25 2.09
N LEU A 255 15.10 8.85 1.42
CA LEU A 255 15.16 7.60 0.66
C LEU A 255 15.09 6.35 1.55
N LYS A 256 15.39 6.49 2.84
CA LYS A 256 15.42 5.39 3.81
C LYS A 256 14.25 5.47 4.80
N PRO A 257 13.82 4.33 5.38
CA PRO A 257 12.77 4.30 6.39
C PRO A 257 13.08 5.25 7.56
N TRP A 258 12.18 6.18 7.84
CA TRP A 258 12.39 7.22 8.85
C TRP A 258 11.83 6.80 10.22
N ILE A 259 12.59 7.08 11.28
CA ILE A 259 12.21 6.79 12.66
C ILE A 259 12.17 8.11 13.44
N CYS A 260 11.09 8.35 14.19
CA CYS A 260 10.93 9.56 14.99
C CYS A 260 11.88 9.61 16.19
N SER A 261 12.16 10.82 16.71
CA SER A 261 13.07 11.03 17.84
C SER A 261 12.71 10.19 19.07
N LYS A 262 11.43 10.14 19.45
CA LYS A 262 10.93 9.31 20.57
C LYS A 262 11.22 7.81 20.38
N CYS A 263 11.22 7.32 19.15
CA CYS A 263 11.55 5.92 18.86
C CYS A 263 13.06 5.70 18.81
N LYS A 264 13.85 6.69 18.38
CA LYS A 264 15.32 6.64 18.43
C LYS A 264 15.84 6.58 19.87
N GLU A 265 15.34 7.45 20.75
CA GLU A 265 15.71 7.46 22.18
C GLU A 265 15.46 6.10 22.86
N LYS A 266 14.31 5.47 22.58
CA LYS A 266 13.99 4.14 23.10
C LYS A 266 14.92 3.04 22.57
N LEU A 267 15.42 3.18 21.35
CA LEU A 267 16.36 2.21 20.78
C LEU A 267 17.73 2.34 21.46
N GLU A 268 18.19 3.56 21.69
CA GLU A 268 19.47 3.82 22.36
C GLU A 268 19.44 3.42 23.85
N ALA A 269 18.36 3.73 24.57
CA ALA A 269 18.18 3.28 25.95
C ALA A 269 18.19 1.74 26.10
N LYS A 270 17.65 1.03 25.10
CA LYS A 270 17.62 -0.45 25.11
C LYS A 270 18.99 -1.06 24.79
N LYS A 271 19.84 -0.36 24.03
CA LYS A 271 21.24 -0.77 23.82
C LYS A 271 22.07 -0.59 25.08
N LYS A 272 21.88 0.52 25.80
CA LYS A 272 22.63 0.80 27.03
C LYS A 272 22.35 -0.23 28.14
N LYS A 273 21.08 -0.58 28.37
CA LYS A 273 20.71 -1.64 29.32
C LYS A 273 21.29 -3.01 28.97
N ARG A 274 21.33 -3.37 27.68
CA ARG A 274 21.95 -4.63 27.23
C ARG A 274 23.45 -4.67 27.47
N ASN A 275 24.14 -3.53 27.38
CA ASN A 275 25.56 -3.45 27.68
C ASN A 275 25.83 -3.50 29.20
N GLU A 276 25.01 -2.83 30.02
CA GLU A 276 25.12 -2.85 31.48
C GLU A 276 24.80 -4.24 32.07
N GLU A 277 23.79 -4.96 31.55
CA GLU A 277 23.51 -6.36 31.96
C GLU A 277 24.64 -7.31 31.55
N SER A 278 25.23 -7.14 30.36
CA SER A 278 26.35 -7.99 29.91
C SER A 278 27.66 -7.75 30.66
N GLU A 279 27.86 -6.57 31.27
CA GLU A 279 29.04 -6.30 32.11
C GLU A 279 28.87 -6.88 33.53
N SER A 280 27.65 -6.89 34.09
CA SER A 280 27.38 -7.51 35.39
C SER A 280 27.40 -9.05 35.39
N GLU A 281 27.10 -9.68 34.25
CA GLU A 281 27.10 -11.16 34.12
C GLU A 281 28.52 -11.73 33.95
N VAL A 282 29.48 -10.89 33.49
CA VAL A 282 30.90 -11.25 33.40
C VAL A 282 31.60 -11.12 34.76
N GLU A 283 31.16 -10.21 35.64
CA GLU A 283 31.76 -10.00 36.96
C GLU A 283 31.39 -11.11 37.97
N VAL A 284 30.25 -11.80 37.79
CA VAL A 284 29.84 -12.95 38.61
C VAL A 284 30.61 -14.23 38.24
N LEU A 285 31.14 -14.34 37.02
CA LEU A 285 31.90 -15.51 36.56
C LEU A 285 33.41 -15.47 36.85
N ILE A 286 33.90 -14.43 37.54
CA ILE A 286 35.33 -14.25 37.86
C ILE A 286 35.63 -14.55 39.35
N LEU A 287 34.61 -14.82 40.18
CA LEU A 287 34.77 -15.07 41.62
C LEU A 287 34.40 -16.48 42.11
N ASP A 288 34.09 -17.41 41.21
CA ASP A 288 33.88 -18.85 41.53
C ASP A 288 34.99 -19.74 40.96
#